data_AF-E9DV94-F1
#
_entry.id   AF-E9DV94-F1
#
_cell.length_a   1.000
_cell.length_b   1.000
_cell.length_c   1.000
_cell.angle_alpha   90.00
_cell.angle_beta   90.00
_cell.angle_gamma   90.00
#
_symmetry.space_group_name_H-M   'P 1'
#
loop_
_entity.id
_entity.type
_entity.pdbx_description
1 polymer ?
#
loop_
_entity_poly.entity_id
_entity_poly.type
_entity_poly.pdbx_seq_one_letter_code
_entity_poly.pdbx_strand_id
1 'polypeptide(L)'
;MASPGSAAPKGAPPAPVDAVLRNTLRYTISAREYATLHRYIISRSRTLRRAAPTPAAVDKALQPQRKGGGDDYNAAAVRHALRVFVATMVGMKGWEAISRRVDPSASDNGPKQPLHKSRALRLSVSLSSILLLYRFLFRFLSRLRAHLLDPQLRVSIAIYAMFRALEFAWNVCESEGLVWGVGGGKKRERPWWFGSWMLQPLAFGQLLHAVVFDRDCFPAAYGSFIFKNSDGYLHARPEGYSGTARWPSTTDVVESLARMARLNWPAYISPTMFPAKEVLPPGLEAISPLTCRAHPLITSLSCAALHPSDPSCARTYLTFWLGSFPPMARFFLAVCSALAVVARFRSLYHFPVTTLQKVVASALRMSAFATGAISTAWASICFFQTYLPRRVLATQRFFLGGFLAGLWAWVERRHGRGVFLYSARASVDSLWKVGVKRRWWRAMKGGDVCVFVLALMVTGVVYERDARALREREWRKGVSWVRGEGWRDWAMDDDEDADEANENKIE
;
A
#
# COMPACT_ATOMS: atom_id res chain seq x y z
N MET A 1 34.74 -21.18 62.97
CA MET A 1 34.54 -21.92 61.71
C MET A 1 33.20 -22.64 61.77
N ALA A 2 32.20 -22.12 61.07
CA ALA A 2 30.93 -22.80 60.79
C ALA A 2 30.37 -22.18 59.50
N SER A 3 30.35 -22.93 58.41
CA SER A 3 29.77 -22.51 57.13
C SER A 3 28.28 -22.83 57.12
N PRO A 4 27.38 -21.90 56.75
CA PRO A 4 25.99 -22.21 56.43
C PRO A 4 25.87 -22.62 54.95
N GLY A 5 24.93 -23.53 54.71
CA GLY A 5 24.78 -24.30 53.47
C GLY A 5 24.28 -23.53 52.25
N SER A 6 24.65 -24.06 51.09
CA SER A 6 24.26 -23.62 49.77
C SER A 6 22.80 -23.98 49.47
N ALA A 7 21.97 -22.96 49.27
CA ALA A 7 20.62 -23.11 48.73
C ALA A 7 20.69 -23.46 47.23
N ALA A 8 20.02 -24.55 46.84
CA ALA A 8 19.87 -24.96 45.45
C ALA A 8 19.08 -23.92 44.62
N PRO A 9 19.48 -23.61 43.38
CA PRO A 9 18.76 -22.66 42.54
C PRO A 9 17.44 -23.26 42.03
N LYS A 10 16.37 -22.48 42.13
CA LYS A 10 15.03 -22.76 41.61
C LYS A 10 15.08 -23.03 40.11
N GLY A 11 14.35 -24.07 39.68
CA GLY A 11 14.36 -24.63 38.33
C GLY A 11 14.20 -23.61 37.19
N ALA A 12 15.03 -23.78 36.16
CA ALA A 12 14.95 -23.06 34.90
C ALA A 12 13.59 -23.28 34.20
N PRO A 13 13.06 -22.29 33.47
CA PRO A 13 11.84 -22.46 32.70
C PRO A 13 12.03 -23.54 31.61
N PRO A 14 10.98 -24.35 31.32
CA PRO A 14 11.08 -25.41 30.32
C PRO A 14 11.42 -24.83 28.94
N ALA A 15 12.26 -25.55 28.19
CA ALA A 15 12.73 -25.15 26.87
C ALA A 15 11.56 -24.77 25.94
N PRO A 16 11.69 -23.68 25.16
CA PRO A 16 10.64 -23.26 24.25
C PRO A 16 10.37 -24.35 23.22
N VAL A 17 9.10 -24.75 23.08
CA VAL A 17 8.64 -25.70 22.06
C VAL A 17 9.07 -25.18 20.68
N ASP A 18 9.69 -26.03 19.87
CA ASP A 18 10.13 -25.75 18.51
C ASP A 18 9.01 -25.08 17.68
N ALA A 19 9.37 -24.09 16.87
CA ALA A 19 8.42 -23.28 16.10
C ALA A 19 7.65 -24.11 15.06
N VAL A 20 8.33 -25.10 14.46
CA VAL A 20 7.71 -26.04 13.52
C VAL A 20 6.69 -26.91 14.25
N LEU A 21 7.09 -27.53 15.36
CA LEU A 21 6.21 -28.36 16.19
C LEU A 21 4.99 -27.58 16.70
N ARG A 22 5.20 -26.31 17.11
CA ARG A 22 4.12 -25.42 17.55
C ARG A 22 3.11 -25.17 16.44
N ASN A 23 3.58 -24.87 15.23
CA ASN A 23 2.69 -24.66 14.07
C ASN A 23 1.97 -25.95 13.69
N THR A 24 2.66 -27.09 13.66
CA THR A 24 2.05 -28.39 13.37
C THR A 24 0.95 -28.72 14.37
N LEU A 25 1.21 -28.59 15.67
CA LEU A 25 0.22 -28.81 16.72
C LEU A 25 -0.97 -27.85 16.57
N ARG A 26 -0.71 -26.57 16.28
CA ARG A 26 -1.75 -25.56 16.10
C ARG A 26 -2.76 -25.93 15.01
N TYR A 27 -2.29 -26.47 13.88
CA TYR A 27 -3.15 -26.80 12.73
C TYR A 27 -3.76 -28.21 12.78
N THR A 28 -3.21 -29.13 13.58
CA THR A 28 -3.66 -30.54 13.58
C THR A 28 -4.53 -30.91 14.78
N ILE A 29 -4.22 -30.40 15.99
CA ILE A 29 -4.82 -30.87 17.25
C ILE A 29 -5.16 -29.68 18.18
N SER A 30 -6.22 -29.77 18.97
CA SER A 30 -6.50 -28.80 20.03
C SER A 30 -5.80 -29.12 21.35
N ALA A 31 -5.57 -28.11 22.20
CA ALA A 31 -4.93 -28.32 23.50
C ALA A 31 -5.66 -29.38 24.35
N ARG A 32 -7.00 -29.38 24.31
CA ARG A 32 -7.84 -30.40 24.98
C ARG A 32 -7.65 -31.80 24.40
N GLU A 33 -7.64 -31.91 23.07
CA GLU A 33 -7.40 -33.19 22.38
C GLU A 33 -5.99 -33.73 22.63
N TYR A 34 -4.99 -32.86 22.64
CA TYR A 34 -3.61 -33.24 22.98
C TYR A 34 -3.52 -33.74 24.43
N ALA A 35 -4.19 -33.07 25.37
CA ALA A 35 -4.23 -33.52 26.77
C ALA A 35 -4.87 -34.91 26.89
N THR A 36 -5.94 -35.19 26.15
CA THR A 36 -6.56 -36.53 26.12
C THR A 36 -5.67 -37.57 25.44
N LEU A 37 -5.05 -37.25 24.31
CA LEU A 37 -4.14 -38.14 23.58
C LEU A 37 -2.90 -38.46 24.43
N HIS A 38 -2.41 -37.46 25.15
CA HIS A 38 -1.32 -37.63 26.09
C HIS A 38 -1.71 -38.54 27.27
N ARG A 39 -2.92 -38.38 27.82
CA ARG A 39 -3.44 -39.18 28.94
C ARG A 39 -3.64 -40.65 28.57
N TYR A 40 -4.15 -40.96 27.38
CA TYR A 40 -4.54 -42.33 27.00
C TYR A 40 -3.50 -43.08 26.16
N ILE A 41 -2.74 -42.39 25.31
CA ILE A 41 -1.84 -43.03 24.32
C ILE A 41 -0.38 -42.78 24.68
N ILE A 42 0.04 -41.51 24.78
CA ILE A 42 1.47 -41.17 24.98
C ILE A 42 1.95 -41.63 26.36
N SER A 43 1.10 -41.52 27.39
CA SER A 43 1.42 -41.97 28.76
C SER A 43 1.74 -43.46 28.87
N ARG A 44 1.17 -44.30 27.98
CA ARG A 44 1.35 -45.76 27.98
C ARG A 44 2.64 -46.23 27.32
N SER A 45 3.26 -45.39 26.48
CA SER A 45 4.49 -45.75 25.77
C SER A 45 5.71 -45.01 26.34
N ARG A 46 6.78 -45.76 26.68
CA ARG A 46 8.00 -45.17 27.26
C ARG A 46 8.78 -44.31 26.26
N THR A 47 8.69 -44.62 24.97
CA THR A 47 9.40 -43.91 23.89
C THR A 47 8.76 -42.56 23.57
N LEU A 48 7.44 -42.51 23.36
CA LEU A 48 6.76 -41.23 23.05
C LEU A 48 6.74 -40.29 24.25
N ARG A 49 6.66 -40.82 25.47
CA ARG A 49 6.70 -40.00 26.70
C ARG A 49 8.01 -39.22 26.87
N ARG A 50 9.12 -39.70 26.33
CA ARG A 50 10.43 -39.02 26.39
C ARG A 50 10.57 -37.90 25.36
N ALA A 51 9.88 -38.00 24.21
CA ALA A 51 9.98 -37.05 23.10
C ALA A 51 8.83 -36.04 23.03
N ALA A 52 7.67 -36.34 23.64
CA ALA A 52 6.48 -35.50 23.55
C ALA A 52 6.50 -34.34 24.57
N PRO A 53 6.10 -33.12 24.17
CA PRO A 53 5.97 -31.99 25.10
C PRO A 53 4.85 -32.20 26.13
N THR A 54 5.00 -31.61 27.31
CA THR A 54 3.98 -31.73 28.37
C THR A 54 2.68 -31.01 27.97
N PRO A 55 1.50 -31.49 28.41
CA PRO A 55 0.22 -30.86 28.08
C PRO A 55 0.14 -29.37 28.47
N ALA A 56 0.72 -28.99 29.62
CA ALA A 56 0.77 -27.60 30.07
C ALA A 56 1.68 -26.72 29.18
N ALA A 57 2.78 -27.27 28.66
CA ALA A 57 3.64 -26.56 27.71
C ALA A 57 2.94 -26.36 26.36
N VAL A 58 2.17 -27.35 25.90
CA VAL A 58 1.37 -27.24 24.67
C VAL A 58 0.22 -26.26 24.82
N ASP A 59 -0.50 -26.28 25.95
CA ASP A 59 -1.57 -25.30 26.20
C ASP A 59 -1.02 -23.87 26.22
N LYS A 60 0.09 -23.63 26.92
CA LYS A 60 0.78 -22.34 26.92
C LYS A 60 1.31 -21.94 25.53
N ALA A 61 1.74 -22.89 24.71
CA ALA A 61 2.24 -22.63 23.36
C ALA A 61 1.12 -22.37 22.34
N LEU A 62 -0.09 -22.89 22.58
CA LEU A 62 -1.28 -22.68 21.75
C LEU A 62 -2.12 -21.48 22.19
N GLN A 63 -1.89 -20.93 23.39
CA GLN A 63 -2.53 -19.70 23.83
C GLN A 63 -2.17 -18.53 22.91
N PRO A 64 -3.14 -17.66 22.55
CA PRO A 64 -2.88 -16.51 21.70
C PRO A 64 -1.85 -15.58 22.35
N GLN A 65 -0.75 -15.33 21.66
CA GLN A 65 0.29 -14.40 22.11
C GLN A 65 -0.29 -12.99 22.24
N ARG A 66 -0.23 -12.42 23.44
CA ARG A 66 -0.69 -11.05 23.79
C ARG A 66 -0.15 -9.92 22.89
N LYS A 67 0.93 -10.15 22.13
CA LYS A 67 1.60 -9.14 21.29
C LYS A 67 1.41 -9.32 19.77
N GLY A 68 0.59 -10.28 19.33
CA GLY A 68 0.30 -10.47 17.92
C GLY A 68 -0.90 -11.39 17.76
N GLY A 69 -2.09 -10.79 17.72
CA GLY A 69 -3.38 -11.46 17.59
C GLY A 69 -3.52 -12.22 16.27
N GLY A 70 -2.80 -13.34 16.13
CA GLY A 70 -3.06 -14.31 15.09
C GLY A 70 -4.32 -15.07 15.48
N ASP A 71 -5.47 -14.65 14.97
CA ASP A 71 -6.76 -15.32 15.16
C ASP A 71 -6.65 -16.83 14.89
N ASP A 72 -7.01 -17.65 15.88
CA ASP A 72 -7.05 -19.12 15.78
C ASP A 72 -8.12 -19.66 14.82
N TYR A 73 -8.84 -18.79 14.13
CA TYR A 73 -9.88 -19.18 13.20
C TYR A 73 -9.36 -20.07 12.07
N ASN A 74 -8.22 -19.72 11.46
CA ASN A 74 -7.66 -20.48 10.35
C ASN A 74 -7.21 -21.87 10.82
N ALA A 75 -6.56 -21.93 11.98
CA ALA A 75 -6.18 -23.17 12.64
C ALA A 75 -7.40 -24.02 13.04
N ALA A 76 -8.46 -23.40 13.54
CA ALA A 76 -9.72 -24.08 13.82
C ALA A 76 -10.37 -24.62 12.54
N ALA A 77 -10.39 -23.86 11.44
CA ALA A 77 -10.95 -24.30 10.17
C ALA A 77 -10.24 -25.55 9.64
N VAL A 78 -8.90 -25.57 9.67
CA VAL A 78 -8.11 -26.76 9.28
C VAL A 78 -8.40 -27.95 10.19
N ARG A 79 -8.45 -27.75 11.51
CA ARG A 79 -8.79 -28.82 12.46
C ARG A 79 -10.20 -29.38 12.24
N HIS A 80 -11.19 -28.53 12.00
CA HIS A 80 -12.55 -28.99 11.69
C HIS A 80 -12.60 -29.77 10.38
N ALA A 81 -11.92 -29.30 9.33
CA ALA A 81 -11.83 -30.04 8.08
C ALA A 81 -11.16 -31.41 8.27
N LEU A 82 -10.07 -31.48 9.05
CA LEU A 82 -9.38 -32.73 9.36
C LEU A 82 -10.27 -33.69 10.17
N ARG A 83 -11.01 -33.20 11.17
CA ARG A 83 -11.98 -34.01 11.92
C ARG A 83 -13.07 -34.56 11.02
N VAL A 84 -13.60 -33.74 10.13
CA VAL A 84 -14.63 -34.16 9.19
C VAL A 84 -14.09 -35.20 8.24
N PHE A 85 -12.86 -35.02 7.72
CA PHE A 85 -12.18 -36.02 6.90
C PHE A 85 -12.05 -37.36 7.62
N VAL A 86 -11.57 -37.36 8.86
CA VAL A 86 -11.41 -38.59 9.66
C VAL A 86 -12.76 -39.23 9.96
N ALA A 87 -13.76 -38.43 10.36
CA ALA A 87 -15.10 -38.91 10.69
C ALA A 87 -15.79 -39.54 9.47
N THR A 88 -15.74 -38.89 8.29
CA THR A 88 -16.31 -39.45 7.07
C THR A 88 -15.55 -40.68 6.61
N MET A 89 -14.22 -40.71 6.76
CA MET A 89 -13.41 -41.86 6.35
C MET A 89 -13.67 -43.09 7.22
N VAL A 90 -13.78 -42.90 8.53
CA VAL A 90 -14.14 -43.96 9.48
C VAL A 90 -15.59 -44.40 9.26
N GLY A 91 -16.51 -43.47 9.05
CA GLY A 91 -17.91 -43.78 8.73
C GLY A 91 -18.05 -44.63 7.47
N MET A 92 -17.35 -44.27 6.38
CA MET A 92 -17.37 -45.03 5.13
C MET A 92 -16.76 -46.42 5.28
N LYS A 93 -15.62 -46.56 5.98
CA LYS A 93 -15.02 -47.88 6.24
C LYS A 93 -15.87 -48.74 7.18
N GLY A 94 -16.50 -48.12 8.18
CA GLY A 94 -17.45 -48.79 9.06
C GLY A 94 -18.66 -49.30 8.28
N TRP A 95 -19.19 -48.49 7.36
CA TRP A 95 -20.26 -48.87 6.46
C TRP A 95 -19.87 -50.05 5.56
N GLU A 96 -18.68 -50.02 4.95
CA GLU A 96 -18.15 -51.15 4.17
C GLU A 96 -17.99 -52.43 5.00
N ALA A 97 -17.58 -52.31 6.27
CA ALA A 97 -17.45 -53.47 7.17
C ALA A 97 -18.81 -54.05 7.58
N ILE A 98 -19.81 -53.20 7.79
CA ILE A 98 -21.18 -53.62 8.13
C ILE A 98 -21.85 -54.24 6.90
N SER A 99 -21.74 -53.62 5.72
CA SER A 99 -22.33 -54.14 4.49
C SER A 99 -21.80 -55.53 4.14
N ARG A 100 -20.51 -55.79 4.39
CA ARG A 100 -19.90 -57.12 4.23
C ARG A 100 -20.42 -58.18 5.20
N ARG A 101 -20.90 -57.78 6.39
CA ARG A 101 -21.49 -58.70 7.37
C ARG A 101 -22.96 -59.02 7.07
N VAL A 102 -23.67 -58.06 6.47
CA VAL A 102 -25.09 -58.19 6.14
C VAL A 102 -25.29 -58.94 4.82
N ASP A 103 -24.39 -58.74 3.84
CA ASP A 103 -24.45 -59.44 2.56
C ASP A 103 -23.08 -60.04 2.19
N PRO A 104 -22.80 -61.29 2.63
CA PRO A 104 -21.54 -61.97 2.36
C PRO A 104 -21.36 -62.35 0.89
N SER A 105 -22.42 -62.32 0.08
CA SER A 105 -22.36 -62.59 -1.38
C SER A 105 -21.77 -61.43 -2.18
N ALA A 106 -21.76 -60.22 -1.61
CA ALA A 106 -21.20 -59.00 -2.20
C ALA A 106 -19.69 -58.84 -1.96
N SER A 107 -18.98 -59.88 -1.50
CA SER A 107 -17.53 -59.84 -1.31
C SER A 107 -16.83 -59.83 -2.68
N ASP A 108 -16.54 -58.61 -3.15
CA ASP A 108 -15.79 -58.36 -4.38
C ASP A 108 -14.39 -59.00 -4.28
N ASN A 109 -14.18 -60.13 -4.99
CA ASN A 109 -12.89 -60.79 -5.19
C ASN A 109 -12.00 -60.05 -6.23
N GLY A 110 -12.32 -58.79 -6.53
CA GLY A 110 -11.57 -57.95 -7.46
C GLY A 110 -10.21 -57.47 -6.91
N PRO A 111 -9.26 -57.14 -7.81
CA PRO A 111 -7.95 -56.61 -7.43
C PRO A 111 -8.09 -55.28 -6.67
N LYS A 112 -7.27 -55.11 -5.62
CA LYS A 112 -7.27 -53.90 -4.77
C LYS A 112 -7.17 -52.64 -5.63
N GLN A 113 -8.26 -51.86 -5.66
CA GLN A 113 -8.27 -50.59 -6.39
C GLN A 113 -7.22 -49.62 -5.81
N PRO A 114 -6.55 -48.82 -6.66
CA PRO A 114 -5.55 -47.87 -6.19
C PRO A 114 -6.20 -46.78 -5.33
N LEU A 115 -5.45 -46.26 -4.35
CA LEU A 115 -5.95 -45.37 -3.30
C LEU A 115 -6.71 -44.12 -3.81
N HIS A 116 -6.34 -43.59 -4.97
CA HIS A 116 -6.98 -42.41 -5.57
C HIS A 116 -8.36 -42.72 -6.20
N LYS A 117 -8.69 -43.98 -6.46
CA LYS A 117 -10.01 -44.41 -6.97
C LYS A 117 -10.97 -44.84 -5.86
N SER A 118 -10.52 -44.94 -4.62
CA SER A 118 -11.38 -45.29 -3.48
C SER A 118 -12.52 -44.28 -3.31
N ARG A 119 -13.76 -44.77 -3.26
CA ARG A 119 -14.97 -43.96 -3.04
C ARG A 119 -14.95 -43.29 -1.66
N ALA A 120 -14.50 -44.02 -0.63
CA ALA A 120 -14.38 -43.51 0.73
C ALA A 120 -13.40 -42.33 0.83
N LEU A 121 -12.23 -42.43 0.17
CA LEU A 121 -11.24 -41.37 0.16
C LEU A 121 -11.74 -40.16 -0.62
N ARG A 122 -12.30 -40.35 -1.82
CA ARG A 122 -12.84 -39.25 -2.64
C ARG A 122 -13.93 -38.49 -1.92
N LEU A 123 -14.90 -39.18 -1.31
CA LEU A 123 -16.00 -38.53 -0.59
C LEU A 123 -15.49 -37.78 0.65
N SER A 124 -14.61 -38.39 1.43
CA SER A 124 -14.01 -37.76 2.61
C SER A 124 -13.17 -36.52 2.28
N VAL A 125 -12.35 -36.61 1.24
CA VAL A 125 -11.57 -35.46 0.74
C VAL A 125 -12.49 -34.37 0.20
N SER A 126 -13.53 -34.73 -0.56
CA SER A 126 -14.46 -33.76 -1.12
C SER A 126 -15.19 -32.97 -0.03
N LEU A 127 -15.76 -33.64 0.98
CA LEU A 127 -16.56 -33.01 2.01
C LEU A 127 -15.70 -32.19 2.98
N SER A 128 -14.51 -32.68 3.33
CA SER A 128 -13.55 -31.90 4.13
C SER A 128 -13.01 -30.68 3.38
N SER A 129 -12.74 -30.80 2.07
CA SER A 129 -12.33 -29.68 1.20
C SER A 129 -13.44 -28.63 1.08
N ILE A 130 -14.68 -29.05 0.85
CA ILE A 130 -15.84 -28.13 0.78
C ILE A 130 -15.98 -27.32 2.06
N LEU A 131 -15.92 -27.97 3.24
CA LEU A 131 -16.00 -27.25 4.51
C LEU A 131 -14.82 -26.31 4.74
N LEU A 132 -13.61 -26.73 4.37
CA LEU A 132 -12.41 -25.90 4.47
C LEU A 132 -12.56 -24.63 3.60
N LEU A 133 -12.93 -24.83 2.34
CA LEU A 133 -13.17 -23.75 1.38
C LEU A 133 -14.28 -22.82 1.85
N TYR A 134 -15.42 -23.37 2.29
CA TYR A 134 -16.53 -22.58 2.83
C TYR A 134 -16.08 -21.70 4.00
N ARG A 135 -15.34 -22.25 4.98
CA ARG A 135 -14.89 -21.47 6.14
C ARG A 135 -13.89 -20.39 5.76
N PHE A 136 -12.96 -20.68 4.85
CA PHE A 136 -12.01 -19.67 4.37
C PHE A 136 -12.71 -18.59 3.55
N LEU A 137 -13.59 -18.98 2.63
CA LEU A 137 -14.33 -18.05 1.79
C LEU A 137 -15.29 -17.19 2.63
N PHE A 138 -16.01 -17.78 3.57
CA PHE A 138 -16.90 -17.04 4.48
C PHE A 138 -16.13 -16.01 5.29
N ARG A 139 -14.96 -16.37 5.84
CA ARG A 139 -14.10 -15.43 6.56
C ARG A 139 -13.54 -14.36 5.65
N PHE A 140 -13.07 -14.74 4.46
CA PHE A 140 -12.55 -13.81 3.47
C PHE A 140 -13.63 -12.81 3.07
N LEU A 141 -14.82 -13.26 2.68
CA LEU A 141 -15.95 -12.42 2.27
C LEU A 141 -16.47 -11.55 3.41
N SER A 142 -16.55 -12.07 4.64
CA SER A 142 -16.97 -11.25 5.80
C SER A 142 -15.95 -10.17 6.15
N ARG A 143 -14.64 -10.48 6.10
CA ARG A 143 -13.57 -9.48 6.26
C ARG A 143 -13.55 -8.49 5.10
N LEU A 144 -13.70 -8.96 3.86
CA LEU A 144 -13.78 -8.12 2.68
C LEU A 144 -14.96 -7.17 2.79
N ARG A 145 -16.14 -7.65 3.19
CA ARG A 145 -17.32 -6.82 3.47
C ARG A 145 -17.02 -5.78 4.54
N ALA A 146 -16.41 -6.18 5.65
CA ALA A 146 -16.05 -5.24 6.72
C ALA A 146 -15.09 -4.15 6.23
N HIS A 147 -14.10 -4.51 5.41
CA HIS A 147 -13.20 -3.55 4.76
C HIS A 147 -13.90 -2.67 3.73
N LEU A 148 -14.80 -3.21 2.91
CA LEU A 148 -15.59 -2.45 1.92
C LEU A 148 -16.61 -1.50 2.59
N LEU A 149 -17.07 -1.82 3.80
CA LEU A 149 -17.94 -0.96 4.58
C LEU A 149 -17.18 0.18 5.29
N ASP A 150 -15.85 0.12 5.34
CA ASP A 150 -15.03 1.21 5.85
C ASP A 150 -15.24 2.47 4.99
N PRO A 151 -15.68 3.60 5.57
CA PRO A 151 -15.90 4.83 4.82
C PRO A 151 -14.66 5.28 4.03
N GLN A 152 -13.43 5.03 4.51
CA GLN A 152 -12.22 5.41 3.79
C GLN A 152 -12.05 4.63 2.49
N LEU A 153 -12.36 3.33 2.51
CA LEU A 153 -12.25 2.50 1.31
C LEU A 153 -13.35 2.85 0.31
N ARG A 154 -14.58 3.12 0.77
CA ARG A 154 -15.67 3.56 -0.12
C ARG A 154 -15.34 4.85 -0.86
N VAL A 155 -14.82 5.86 -0.14
CA VAL A 155 -14.38 7.12 -0.76
C VAL A 155 -13.26 6.87 -1.76
N SER A 156 -12.28 6.02 -1.42
CA SER A 156 -11.17 5.67 -2.31
C SER A 156 -11.66 4.98 -3.60
N ILE A 157 -12.62 4.06 -3.49
CA ILE A 157 -13.25 3.38 -4.63
C ILE A 157 -14.06 4.36 -5.47
N ALA A 158 -14.84 5.25 -4.84
CA ALA A 158 -15.62 6.26 -5.54
C ALA A 158 -14.74 7.23 -6.34
N ILE A 159 -13.66 7.74 -5.72
CA ILE A 159 -12.67 8.59 -6.40
C ILE A 159 -11.97 7.81 -7.52
N TYR A 160 -11.62 6.55 -7.29
CA TYR A 160 -11.04 5.69 -8.33
C TYR A 160 -11.99 5.52 -9.53
N ALA A 161 -13.24 5.14 -9.29
CA ALA A 161 -14.25 4.97 -10.32
C ALA A 161 -14.48 6.27 -11.09
N MET A 162 -14.57 7.41 -10.39
CA MET A 162 -14.73 8.72 -11.01
C MET A 162 -13.55 9.09 -11.92
N PHE A 163 -12.30 8.89 -11.46
CA PHE A 163 -11.13 9.16 -12.31
C PHE A 163 -11.09 8.26 -13.54
N ARG A 164 -11.57 7.01 -13.44
CA ARG A 164 -11.68 6.10 -14.58
C ARG A 164 -12.78 6.53 -15.54
N ALA A 165 -13.95 6.92 -15.02
CA ALA A 165 -15.03 7.45 -15.82
C ALA A 165 -14.60 8.71 -16.59
N LEU A 166 -13.90 9.64 -15.93
CA LEU A 166 -13.33 10.84 -16.55
C LEU A 166 -12.25 10.51 -17.59
N GLU A 167 -11.45 9.47 -17.35
CA GLU A 167 -10.48 8.98 -18.33
C GLU A 167 -11.18 8.47 -19.60
N PHE A 168 -12.23 7.68 -19.46
CA PHE A 168 -12.99 7.17 -20.61
C PHE A 168 -13.70 8.30 -21.35
N ALA A 169 -14.34 9.22 -20.60
CA ALA A 169 -14.97 10.40 -21.18
C ALA A 169 -13.96 11.28 -21.94
N TRP A 170 -12.76 11.46 -21.40
CA TRP A 170 -11.68 12.16 -22.09
C TRP A 170 -11.28 11.44 -23.39
N ASN A 171 -11.18 10.11 -23.37
CA ASN A 171 -10.83 9.34 -24.57
C ASN A 171 -11.89 9.48 -25.66
N VAL A 172 -13.20 9.50 -25.33
CA VAL A 172 -14.28 9.77 -26.30
C VAL A 172 -14.17 11.18 -26.85
N CYS A 173 -14.00 12.18 -25.97
CA CYS A 173 -13.87 13.57 -26.42
C CYS A 173 -12.65 13.76 -27.33
N GLU A 174 -11.56 13.04 -27.07
CA GLU A 174 -10.37 13.04 -27.91
C GLU A 174 -10.58 12.28 -29.23
N SER A 175 -11.25 11.12 -29.21
CA SER A 175 -11.53 10.33 -30.41
C SER A 175 -12.47 11.08 -31.37
N GLU A 176 -13.41 11.88 -30.85
CA GLU A 176 -14.30 12.72 -31.65
C GLU A 176 -13.64 13.99 -32.17
N GLY A 177 -12.45 14.36 -31.68
CA GLY A 177 -11.75 15.59 -32.07
C GLY A 177 -12.30 16.85 -31.39
N LEU A 178 -13.14 16.72 -30.35
CA LEU A 178 -13.68 17.84 -29.57
C LEU A 178 -12.59 18.58 -28.79
N VAL A 179 -11.52 17.88 -28.37
CA VAL A 179 -10.45 18.45 -27.54
C VAL A 179 -9.43 19.24 -28.36
N TRP A 180 -8.93 18.64 -29.45
CA TRP A 180 -7.82 19.21 -30.24
C TRP A 180 -8.29 19.95 -31.50
N GLY A 181 -9.58 19.83 -31.82
CA GLY A 181 -10.20 20.39 -33.01
C GLY A 181 -9.94 19.56 -34.27
N VAL A 182 -10.69 19.88 -35.30
CA VAL A 182 -10.56 19.30 -36.64
C VAL A 182 -9.96 20.37 -37.56
N GLY A 183 -8.83 20.08 -38.18
CA GLY A 183 -8.16 20.97 -39.13
C GLY A 183 -8.13 20.34 -40.51
N GLY A 184 -8.77 20.97 -41.50
CA GLY A 184 -8.75 20.50 -42.89
C GLY A 184 -9.36 19.11 -43.09
N GLY A 185 -10.40 18.76 -42.33
CA GLY A 185 -11.04 17.44 -42.37
C GLY A 185 -10.29 16.33 -41.63
N LYS A 186 -9.10 16.59 -41.07
CA LYS A 186 -8.36 15.64 -40.23
C LYS A 186 -8.40 16.07 -38.76
N LYS A 187 -8.60 15.10 -37.87
CA LYS A 187 -8.54 15.32 -36.42
C LYS A 187 -7.11 15.70 -36.04
N ARG A 188 -6.93 16.79 -35.30
CA ARG A 188 -5.59 17.19 -34.82
C ARG A 188 -5.12 16.20 -33.77
N GLU A 189 -3.86 15.78 -33.90
CA GLU A 189 -3.23 14.92 -32.91
C GLU A 189 -2.89 15.70 -31.63
N ARG A 190 -2.82 14.96 -30.52
CA ARG A 190 -2.41 15.47 -29.22
C ARG A 190 -1.00 16.09 -29.31
N PRO A 191 -0.77 17.30 -28.75
CA PRO A 191 0.55 17.89 -28.64
C PRO A 191 1.52 16.97 -27.86
N TRP A 192 2.75 16.84 -28.35
CA TRP A 192 3.77 15.94 -27.78
C TRP A 192 4.10 16.22 -26.30
N TRP A 193 3.90 17.45 -25.83
CA TRP A 193 4.17 17.87 -24.46
C TRP A 193 2.98 17.66 -23.52
N PHE A 194 1.76 17.51 -24.05
CA PHE A 194 0.55 17.35 -23.24
C PHE A 194 0.41 15.90 -22.77
N GLY A 195 0.17 15.71 -21.48
CA GLY A 195 -0.05 14.38 -20.92
C GLY A 195 -0.40 14.38 -19.45
N SER A 196 -0.62 13.18 -18.91
CA SER A 196 -1.02 12.97 -17.51
C SER A 196 -0.04 13.54 -16.47
N TRP A 197 1.21 13.81 -16.86
CA TRP A 197 2.22 14.40 -16.00
C TRP A 197 1.83 15.82 -15.54
N MET A 198 1.01 16.55 -16.30
CA MET A 198 0.54 17.90 -15.95
C MET A 198 -0.40 17.94 -14.74
N LEU A 199 -0.97 16.79 -14.36
CA LEU A 199 -1.73 16.67 -13.11
C LEU A 199 -0.80 16.79 -11.89
N GLN A 200 0.49 16.46 -12.05
CA GLN A 200 1.41 16.36 -10.94
C GLN A 200 1.73 17.70 -10.27
N PRO A 201 2.02 18.80 -10.99
CA PRO A 201 2.21 20.12 -10.39
C PRO A 201 1.03 20.52 -9.48
N LEU A 202 -0.20 20.36 -9.95
CA LEU A 202 -1.39 20.70 -9.16
C LEU A 202 -1.56 19.77 -7.97
N ALA A 203 -1.36 18.46 -8.19
CA ALA A 203 -1.48 17.46 -7.13
C ALA A 203 -0.45 17.68 -6.02
N PHE A 204 0.82 17.86 -6.36
CA PHE A 204 1.89 18.11 -5.39
C PHE A 204 1.79 19.49 -4.74
N GLY A 205 1.33 20.52 -5.46
CA GLY A 205 1.03 21.83 -4.87
C GLY A 205 0.00 21.74 -3.76
N GLN A 206 -1.14 21.09 -4.02
CA GLN A 206 -2.18 20.88 -3.02
C GLN A 206 -1.69 19.99 -1.87
N LEU A 207 -0.98 18.91 -2.17
CA LEU A 207 -0.48 17.96 -1.17
C LEU A 207 0.56 18.59 -0.24
N LEU A 208 1.48 19.42 -0.77
CA LEU A 208 2.46 20.15 0.05
C LEU A 208 1.79 21.22 0.91
N HIS A 209 0.79 21.91 0.38
CA HIS A 209 0.00 22.85 1.17
C HIS A 209 -0.77 22.12 2.30
N ALA A 210 -1.38 20.97 2.00
CA ALA A 210 -2.13 20.18 2.98
C ALA A 210 -1.22 19.59 4.08
N VAL A 211 -0.05 19.04 3.76
CA VAL A 211 0.84 18.47 4.79
C VAL A 211 1.33 19.52 5.79
N VAL A 212 1.51 20.77 5.35
CA VAL A 212 1.99 21.87 6.19
C VAL A 212 0.87 22.45 7.06
N PHE A 213 -0.29 22.78 6.47
CA PHE A 213 -1.35 23.48 7.22
C PHE A 213 -2.44 22.57 7.80
N ASP A 214 -2.68 21.41 7.19
CA ASP A 214 -3.81 20.52 7.47
C ASP A 214 -3.37 19.05 7.44
N ARG A 215 -2.35 18.71 8.24
CA ARG A 215 -1.69 17.40 8.26
C ARG A 215 -2.64 16.20 8.41
N ASP A 216 -3.74 16.35 9.14
CA ASP A 216 -4.74 15.29 9.35
C ASP A 216 -5.46 14.89 8.04
N CYS A 217 -5.47 15.79 7.05
CA CYS A 217 -6.05 15.59 5.73
C CYS A 217 -5.04 15.02 4.72
N PHE A 218 -3.79 14.81 5.13
CA PHE A 218 -2.72 14.35 4.25
C PHE A 218 -2.63 12.80 4.23
N PRO A 219 -2.42 12.16 3.07
CA PRO A 219 -2.31 10.70 2.99
C PRO A 219 -1.10 10.16 3.78
N ALA A 220 -1.36 9.33 4.79
CA ALA A 220 -0.33 8.83 5.71
C ALA A 220 0.80 8.05 5.01
N ALA A 221 0.48 7.27 3.97
CA ALA A 221 1.46 6.52 3.19
C ALA A 221 2.44 7.43 2.42
N TYR A 222 1.96 8.57 1.92
CA TYR A 222 2.84 9.58 1.31
C TYR A 222 3.74 10.22 2.37
N GLY A 223 3.18 10.55 3.54
CA GLY A 223 3.93 11.22 4.61
C GLY A 223 5.05 10.38 5.16
N SER A 224 4.79 9.11 5.47
CA SER A 224 5.83 8.21 5.96
C SER A 224 6.94 8.00 4.94
N PHE A 225 6.61 7.89 3.64
CA PHE A 225 7.61 7.77 2.58
C PHE A 225 8.46 9.04 2.42
N ILE A 226 7.83 10.22 2.36
CA ILE A 226 8.55 11.49 2.17
C ILE A 226 9.43 11.80 3.38
N PHE A 227 8.88 11.73 4.60
CA PHE A 227 9.63 12.07 5.81
C PHE A 227 10.80 11.13 6.07
N LYS A 228 10.66 9.83 5.75
CA LYS A 228 11.75 8.85 5.86
C LYS A 228 12.90 9.11 4.87
N ASN A 229 12.63 9.77 3.75
CA ASN A 229 13.63 10.08 2.72
C ASN A 229 14.03 11.56 2.73
N SER A 230 13.88 12.25 3.86
CA SER A 230 14.13 13.70 3.99
C SER A 230 15.26 14.03 4.99
N ASP A 231 16.18 13.09 5.25
CA ASP A 231 17.19 13.15 6.33
C ASP A 231 18.17 14.34 6.28
N GLY A 232 18.24 15.10 5.17
CA GLY A 232 19.04 16.33 5.08
C GLY A 232 18.32 17.61 5.51
N TYR A 233 17.00 17.64 5.45
CA TYR A 233 16.17 18.77 5.86
C TYR A 233 15.46 18.52 7.19
N LEU A 234 15.15 17.25 7.47
CA LEU A 234 14.58 16.77 8.71
C LEU A 234 15.65 16.06 9.52
N HIS A 235 16.23 16.77 10.48
CA HIS A 235 17.37 16.28 11.25
C HIS A 235 16.93 15.29 12.34
N ALA A 236 17.46 14.06 12.27
CA ALA A 236 17.32 13.09 13.35
C ALA A 236 18.05 13.55 14.62
N ARG A 237 17.67 12.99 15.77
CA ARG A 237 18.31 13.32 17.05
C ARG A 237 19.80 12.91 16.99
N PRO A 238 20.75 13.83 17.27
CA PRO A 238 22.17 13.50 17.34
C PRO A 238 22.48 12.54 18.51
N GLU A 239 23.44 11.64 18.31
CA GLU A 239 23.82 10.60 19.28
C GLU A 239 24.38 11.16 20.62
N GLY A 240 24.87 12.40 20.63
CA GLY A 240 25.43 13.08 21.81
C GLY A 240 24.53 14.18 22.41
N TYR A 241 23.24 14.23 22.08
CA TYR A 241 22.37 15.32 22.54
C TYR A 241 21.97 15.17 24.02
N SER A 242 22.61 15.98 24.88
CA SER A 242 22.37 16.13 26.33
C SER A 242 21.56 17.38 26.71
N GLY A 243 20.99 18.08 25.71
CA GLY A 243 20.25 19.31 25.95
C GLY A 243 19.00 19.09 26.82
N THR A 244 18.66 20.10 27.63
CA THR A 244 17.46 20.12 28.48
C THR A 244 16.16 20.19 27.67
N ALA A 245 16.21 20.71 26.45
CA ALA A 245 15.07 20.81 25.56
C ALA A 245 14.79 19.50 24.80
N ARG A 246 13.53 19.20 24.52
CA ARG A 246 13.15 18.02 23.71
C ARG A 246 13.59 18.22 22.26
N TRP A 247 14.20 17.20 21.65
CA TRP A 247 14.49 17.24 20.21
C TRP A 247 13.20 17.31 19.39
N PRO A 248 13.07 18.23 18.42
CA PRO A 248 11.85 18.39 17.64
C PRO A 248 11.56 17.13 16.82
N SER A 249 10.30 16.70 16.84
CA SER A 249 9.83 15.69 15.91
C SER A 249 9.63 16.29 14.51
N THR A 250 9.57 15.44 13.48
CA THR A 250 9.30 15.90 12.10
C THR A 250 7.98 16.69 12.00
N THR A 251 6.98 16.31 12.79
CA THR A 251 5.71 17.03 12.89
C THR A 251 5.86 18.41 13.51
N ASP A 252 6.75 18.55 14.52
CA ASP A 252 6.99 19.85 15.17
C ASP A 252 7.69 20.83 14.21
N VAL A 253 8.61 20.32 13.38
CA VAL A 253 9.27 21.12 12.34
C VAL A 253 8.26 21.61 11.29
N VAL A 254 7.40 20.71 10.79
CA VAL A 254 6.38 21.07 9.79
C VAL A 254 5.34 22.05 10.35
N GLU A 255 4.88 21.85 11.58
CA GLU A 255 3.98 22.78 12.28
C GLU A 255 4.65 24.15 12.49
N SER A 256 5.94 24.16 12.81
CA SER A 256 6.71 25.39 12.95
C SER A 256 6.83 26.14 11.61
N LEU A 257 6.99 25.43 10.49
CA LEU A 257 6.96 26.03 9.15
C LEU A 257 5.60 26.66 8.82
N ALA A 258 4.50 25.99 9.20
CA ALA A 258 3.16 26.54 9.03
C ALA A 258 2.95 27.82 9.85
N ARG A 259 3.47 27.85 11.08
CA ARG A 259 3.43 29.04 11.96
C ARG A 259 4.29 30.17 11.41
N MET A 260 5.51 29.88 10.95
CA MET A 260 6.38 30.87 10.30
C MET A 260 5.69 31.53 9.10
N ALA A 261 4.98 30.76 8.28
CA ALA A 261 4.22 31.29 7.15
C ALA A 261 3.06 32.18 7.59
N ARG A 262 2.35 31.85 8.67
CA ARG A 262 1.29 32.71 9.25
C ARG A 262 1.84 34.00 9.88
N LEU A 263 3.07 33.94 10.40
CA LEU A 263 3.80 35.08 10.96
C LEU A 263 4.53 35.93 9.90
N ASN A 264 4.24 35.73 8.61
CA ASN A 264 4.90 36.43 7.49
C ASN A 264 6.43 36.26 7.50
N TRP A 265 6.91 35.03 7.70
CA TRP A 265 8.32 34.65 7.53
C TRP A 265 9.30 35.53 8.32
N PRO A 266 9.38 35.38 9.65
CA PRO A 266 10.25 36.17 10.50
C PRO A 266 11.74 35.99 10.15
N ALA A 267 12.53 37.04 10.44
CA ALA A 267 13.98 36.98 10.33
C ALA A 267 14.54 35.99 11.36
N TYR A 268 15.65 35.33 11.02
CA TYR A 268 16.44 34.62 12.02
C TYR A 268 17.35 35.62 12.74
N ILE A 269 17.40 35.51 14.06
CA ILE A 269 18.35 36.20 14.91
C ILE A 269 19.17 35.08 15.55
N SER A 270 20.49 35.13 15.44
CA SER A 270 21.34 34.06 15.97
C SER A 270 21.50 34.20 17.50
N PRO A 271 21.14 33.16 18.29
CA PRO A 271 21.37 33.17 19.74
C PRO A 271 22.83 33.37 20.11
N THR A 272 23.74 32.85 19.27
CA THR A 272 25.19 32.93 19.49
C THR A 272 25.70 34.37 19.40
N MET A 273 25.15 35.21 18.51
CA MET A 273 25.58 36.61 18.37
C MET A 273 24.79 37.55 19.29
N PHE A 274 23.53 37.21 19.60
CA PHE A 274 22.62 38.07 20.38
C PHE A 274 21.97 37.30 21.54
N PRO A 275 22.73 36.94 22.60
CA PRO A 275 22.23 36.11 23.69
C PRO A 275 21.15 36.80 24.55
N ALA A 276 21.13 38.13 24.60
CA ALA A 276 20.20 38.91 25.42
C ALA A 276 18.86 39.25 24.73
N LYS A 277 18.70 38.92 23.44
CA LYS A 277 17.51 39.27 22.67
C LYS A 277 16.57 38.07 22.56
N GLU A 278 15.26 38.31 22.60
CA GLU A 278 14.27 37.28 22.30
C GLU A 278 14.47 36.77 20.87
N VAL A 279 14.82 35.49 20.75
CA VAL A 279 15.29 34.88 19.50
C VAL A 279 14.13 34.29 18.68
N LEU A 280 13.13 33.72 19.36
CA LEU A 280 12.05 32.97 18.72
C LEU A 280 10.69 33.57 19.09
N PRO A 281 9.79 33.78 18.10
CA PRO A 281 8.41 34.15 18.38
C PRO A 281 7.69 33.08 19.21
N PRO A 282 6.64 33.47 19.97
CA PRO A 282 5.86 32.54 20.79
C PRO A 282 5.30 31.39 19.93
N GLY A 283 5.46 30.16 20.41
CA GLY A 283 5.02 28.95 19.71
C GLY A 283 6.02 28.37 18.71
N LEU A 284 7.23 28.91 18.59
CA LEU A 284 8.33 28.31 17.80
C LEU A 284 9.46 27.73 18.69
N GLU A 285 9.21 27.60 19.99
CA GLU A 285 10.19 27.05 20.95
C GLU A 285 10.58 25.59 20.66
N ALA A 286 9.68 24.82 20.04
CA ALA A 286 9.93 23.41 19.71
C ALA A 286 11.16 23.23 18.79
N ILE A 287 11.44 24.20 17.91
CA ILE A 287 12.59 24.16 16.99
C ILE A 287 13.84 24.84 17.56
N SER A 288 13.81 25.30 18.80
CA SER A 288 14.94 25.94 19.48
C SER A 288 16.24 25.13 19.39
N PRO A 289 16.27 23.79 19.60
CA PRO A 289 17.48 22.99 19.44
C PRO A 289 18.13 23.06 18.06
N LEU A 290 17.34 23.32 17.00
CA LEU A 290 17.83 23.46 15.62
C LEU A 290 18.34 24.88 15.39
N THR A 291 17.53 25.88 15.73
CA THR A 291 17.85 27.29 15.48
C THR A 291 18.99 27.80 16.36
N CYS A 292 19.19 27.26 17.56
CA CYS A 292 20.32 27.62 18.42
C CYS A 292 21.67 27.10 17.91
N ARG A 293 21.66 26.08 17.06
CA ARG A 293 22.86 25.51 16.43
C ARG A 293 23.10 26.05 15.02
N ALA A 294 22.22 26.94 14.55
CA ALA A 294 22.29 27.43 13.19
C ALA A 294 23.44 28.43 12.99
N HIS A 295 24.03 28.40 11.80
CA HIS A 295 25.14 29.26 11.44
C HIS A 295 24.71 30.75 11.44
N PRO A 296 25.51 31.67 12.01
CA PRO A 296 25.12 33.08 12.16
C PRO A 296 24.93 33.84 10.83
N LEU A 297 25.46 33.32 9.71
CA LEU A 297 25.26 33.89 8.37
C LEU A 297 23.87 33.61 7.78
N ILE A 298 23.08 32.72 8.39
CA ILE A 298 21.71 32.46 7.95
C ILE A 298 20.85 33.68 8.35
N THR A 299 19.95 34.12 7.45
CA THR A 299 19.12 35.31 7.69
C THR A 299 17.63 35.01 7.87
N SER A 300 17.17 33.84 7.42
CA SER A 300 15.76 33.44 7.50
C SER A 300 15.56 32.30 8.50
N LEU A 301 14.47 32.37 9.28
CA LEU A 301 14.19 31.39 10.32
C LEU A 301 13.92 29.99 9.76
N SER A 302 13.31 29.91 8.57
CA SER A 302 13.07 28.64 7.89
C SER A 302 14.36 27.95 7.47
N CYS A 303 15.36 28.69 6.99
CA CYS A 303 16.67 28.12 6.65
C CYS A 303 17.40 27.65 7.91
N ALA A 304 17.31 28.40 9.01
CA ALA A 304 17.91 28.01 10.29
C ALA A 304 17.28 26.72 10.86
N ALA A 305 15.98 26.50 10.64
CA ALA A 305 15.30 25.28 11.06
C ALA A 305 15.61 24.07 10.14
N LEU A 306 15.74 24.30 8.83
CA LEU A 306 15.86 23.24 7.82
C LEU A 306 17.31 22.80 7.57
N HIS A 307 18.29 23.70 7.64
CA HIS A 307 19.69 23.37 7.39
C HIS A 307 20.64 24.20 8.28
N PRO A 308 20.62 24.00 9.60
CA PRO A 308 21.36 24.84 10.55
C PRO A 308 22.87 24.89 10.30
N SER A 309 23.47 23.80 9.81
CA SER A 309 24.93 23.71 9.62
C SER A 309 25.46 24.47 8.40
N ASP A 310 24.65 24.61 7.34
CA ASP A 310 25.10 25.15 6.06
C ASP A 310 24.42 26.50 5.77
N PRO A 311 25.18 27.59 5.50
CA PRO A 311 24.57 28.88 5.18
C PRO A 311 24.00 28.95 3.76
N SER A 312 24.45 28.08 2.84
CA SER A 312 24.08 28.14 1.43
C SER A 312 22.99 27.13 1.05
N CYS A 313 21.81 27.63 0.67
CA CYS A 313 20.65 26.81 0.33
C CYS A 313 20.91 25.89 -0.88
N ALA A 314 21.66 26.39 -1.88
CA ALA A 314 21.98 25.63 -3.10
C ALA A 314 22.91 24.43 -2.80
N ARG A 315 23.89 24.61 -1.91
CA ARG A 315 24.77 23.51 -1.49
C ARG A 315 23.98 22.43 -0.77
N THR A 316 23.13 22.80 0.20
CA THR A 316 22.25 21.87 0.90
C THR A 316 21.34 21.11 -0.06
N TYR A 317 20.78 21.78 -1.06
CA TYR A 317 19.96 21.13 -2.08
C TYR A 317 20.75 20.08 -2.86
N LEU A 318 21.96 20.43 -3.33
CA LEU A 318 22.81 19.51 -4.09
C LEU A 318 23.31 18.33 -3.25
N THR A 319 23.73 18.57 -2.00
CA THR A 319 24.18 17.50 -1.09
C THR A 319 23.03 16.57 -0.73
N PHE A 320 21.83 17.11 -0.49
CA PHE A 320 20.63 16.31 -0.25
C PHE A 320 20.27 15.46 -1.48
N TRP A 321 20.29 16.04 -2.68
CA TRP A 321 19.98 15.32 -3.90
C TRP A 321 20.98 14.19 -4.18
N LEU A 322 22.28 14.46 -4.04
CA LEU A 322 23.36 13.47 -4.22
C LEU A 322 23.32 12.36 -3.15
N GLY A 323 23.00 12.70 -1.89
CA GLY A 323 22.89 11.72 -0.81
C GLY A 323 21.63 10.85 -0.90
N SER A 324 20.51 11.42 -1.35
CA SER A 324 19.21 10.74 -1.39
C SER A 324 18.96 9.96 -2.67
N PHE A 325 19.70 10.23 -3.76
CA PHE A 325 19.52 9.53 -5.03
C PHE A 325 19.93 8.05 -4.98
N PRO A 326 21.10 7.64 -4.45
CA PRO A 326 21.51 6.24 -4.38
C PRO A 326 20.55 5.30 -3.60
N PRO A 327 20.08 5.64 -2.38
CA PRO A 327 19.13 4.77 -1.68
C PRO A 327 17.80 4.67 -2.42
N MET A 328 17.33 5.77 -3.04
CA MET A 328 16.12 5.78 -3.86
C MET A 328 16.27 4.90 -5.11
N ALA A 329 17.43 4.96 -5.77
CA ALA A 329 17.78 4.09 -6.90
C ALA A 329 17.74 2.62 -6.53
N ARG A 330 18.30 2.23 -5.39
CA ARG A 330 18.24 0.84 -4.89
C ARG A 330 16.81 0.40 -4.61
N PHE A 331 16.01 1.27 -4.00
CA PHE A 331 14.60 0.99 -3.71
C PHE A 331 13.79 0.73 -5.00
N PHE A 332 13.83 1.66 -5.97
CA PHE A 332 13.08 1.48 -7.21
C PHE A 332 13.63 0.38 -8.09
N LEU A 333 14.94 0.11 -8.05
CA LEU A 333 15.53 -1.03 -8.75
C LEU A 333 14.95 -2.36 -8.23
N ALA A 334 14.83 -2.51 -6.91
CA ALA A 334 14.23 -3.69 -6.28
C ALA A 334 12.74 -3.84 -6.64
N VAL A 335 11.97 -2.74 -6.64
CA VAL A 335 10.55 -2.77 -7.01
C VAL A 335 10.37 -3.10 -8.49
N CYS A 336 11.13 -2.45 -9.38
CA CYS A 336 11.03 -2.66 -10.82
C CYS A 336 11.52 -4.07 -11.21
N SER A 337 12.55 -4.60 -10.56
CA SER A 337 13.03 -5.96 -10.80
C SER A 337 12.01 -7.00 -10.35
N ALA A 338 11.41 -6.84 -9.17
CA ALA A 338 10.35 -7.73 -8.69
C ALA A 338 9.14 -7.75 -9.65
N LEU A 339 8.69 -6.58 -10.10
CA LEU A 339 7.59 -6.48 -11.07
C LEU A 339 7.95 -7.08 -12.43
N ALA A 340 9.19 -6.92 -12.90
CA ALA A 340 9.65 -7.52 -14.14
C ALA A 340 9.68 -9.05 -14.06
N VAL A 341 10.13 -9.61 -12.93
CA VAL A 341 10.16 -11.07 -12.72
C VAL A 341 8.75 -11.65 -12.71
N VAL A 342 7.80 -11.02 -12.01
CA VAL A 342 6.42 -11.52 -11.90
C VAL A 342 5.65 -11.36 -13.21
N ALA A 343 5.68 -10.17 -13.81
CA ALA A 343 4.81 -9.84 -14.94
C ALA A 343 5.43 -10.12 -16.31
N ARG A 344 6.77 -10.23 -16.40
CA ARG A 344 7.50 -10.31 -17.69
C ARG A 344 8.53 -11.43 -17.71
N PHE A 345 8.31 -12.52 -16.97
CA PHE A 345 9.23 -13.67 -16.92
C PHE A 345 9.60 -14.20 -18.32
N ARG A 346 8.61 -14.32 -19.22
CA ARG A 346 8.84 -14.80 -20.59
C ARG A 346 9.71 -13.85 -21.42
N SER A 347 9.53 -12.53 -21.23
CA SER A 347 10.36 -11.51 -21.88
C SER A 347 11.78 -11.47 -21.30
N LEU A 348 11.93 -11.72 -20.00
CA LEU A 348 13.24 -11.86 -19.36
C LEU A 348 14.02 -13.03 -19.94
N TYR A 349 13.35 -14.13 -20.24
CA TYR A 349 13.96 -15.32 -20.83
C TYR A 349 14.41 -15.10 -22.28
N HIS A 350 13.53 -14.56 -23.14
CA HIS A 350 13.86 -14.37 -24.56
C HIS A 350 14.74 -13.15 -24.83
N PHE A 351 14.60 -12.08 -24.04
CA PHE A 351 15.31 -10.81 -24.26
C PHE A 351 15.85 -10.24 -22.93
N PRO A 352 16.90 -10.86 -22.35
CA PRO A 352 17.39 -10.50 -21.02
C PRO A 352 17.98 -9.09 -20.99
N VAL A 353 18.81 -8.72 -21.97
CA VAL A 353 19.54 -7.44 -21.99
C VAL A 353 18.59 -6.25 -22.14
N THR A 354 17.65 -6.32 -23.09
CA THR A 354 16.71 -5.21 -23.32
C THR A 354 15.73 -5.06 -22.17
N THR A 355 15.34 -6.17 -21.53
CA THR A 355 14.48 -6.13 -20.34
C THR A 355 15.24 -5.52 -19.15
N LEU A 356 16.50 -5.91 -18.93
CA LEU A 356 17.33 -5.33 -17.88
C LEU A 356 17.56 -3.82 -18.09
N GLN A 357 17.88 -3.41 -19.31
CA GLN A 357 18.02 -1.98 -19.67
C GLN A 357 16.73 -1.21 -19.38
N LYS A 358 15.56 -1.76 -19.72
CA LYS A 358 14.26 -1.14 -19.41
C LYS A 358 14.03 -1.02 -17.91
N VAL A 359 14.35 -2.05 -17.13
CA VAL A 359 14.21 -2.05 -15.67
C VAL A 359 15.12 -1.00 -15.04
N VAL A 360 16.40 -0.98 -15.41
CA VAL A 360 17.38 0.00 -14.90
C VAL A 360 16.97 1.41 -15.29
N ALA A 361 16.61 1.64 -16.55
CA ALA A 361 16.19 2.96 -17.00
C ALA A 361 14.90 3.43 -16.31
N SER A 362 13.94 2.53 -16.05
CA SER A 362 12.74 2.84 -15.27
C SER A 362 13.08 3.16 -13.81
N ALA A 363 13.98 2.40 -13.20
CA ALA A 363 14.41 2.65 -11.83
C ALA A 363 15.10 4.01 -11.68
N LEU A 364 16.03 4.35 -12.60
CA LEU A 364 16.73 5.63 -12.60
C LEU A 364 15.78 6.81 -12.83
N ARG A 365 14.85 6.71 -13.79
CA ARG A 365 13.85 7.77 -14.03
C ARG A 365 12.93 7.97 -12.83
N MET A 366 12.45 6.88 -12.21
CA MET A 366 11.60 6.98 -11.01
C MET A 366 12.33 7.53 -9.80
N SER A 367 13.62 7.21 -9.67
CA SER A 367 14.47 7.76 -8.61
C SER A 367 14.73 9.24 -8.81
N ALA A 368 15.04 9.66 -10.05
CA ALA A 368 15.21 11.07 -10.39
C ALA A 368 13.91 11.86 -10.14
N PHE A 369 12.75 11.30 -10.52
CA PHE A 369 11.44 11.88 -10.24
C PHE A 369 11.20 12.04 -8.73
N ALA A 370 11.36 10.98 -7.95
CA ALA A 370 11.05 11.01 -6.52
C ALA A 370 12.03 11.89 -5.74
N THR A 371 13.34 11.73 -5.94
CA THR A 371 14.37 12.53 -5.26
C THR A 371 14.29 13.98 -5.67
N GLY A 372 14.10 14.27 -6.96
CA GLY A 372 13.94 15.63 -7.49
C GLY A 372 12.69 16.32 -6.96
N ALA A 373 11.56 15.61 -6.89
CA ALA A 373 10.33 16.16 -6.32
C ALA A 373 10.48 16.47 -4.82
N ILE A 374 11.02 15.54 -4.02
CA ILE A 374 11.22 15.74 -2.58
C ILE A 374 12.23 16.88 -2.32
N SER A 375 13.36 16.89 -3.03
CA SER A 375 14.39 17.92 -2.86
C SER A 375 13.85 19.31 -3.22
N THR A 376 13.09 19.41 -4.31
CA THR A 376 12.49 20.66 -4.77
C THR A 376 11.41 21.14 -3.81
N ALA A 377 10.60 20.24 -3.24
CA ALA A 377 9.58 20.60 -2.25
C ALA A 377 10.21 21.29 -1.03
N TRP A 378 11.30 20.76 -0.47
CA TRP A 378 12.00 21.39 0.65
C TRP A 378 12.79 22.63 0.25
N ALA A 379 13.56 22.56 -0.84
CA ALA A 379 14.39 23.68 -1.30
C ALA A 379 13.57 24.89 -1.74
N SER A 380 12.35 24.67 -2.25
CA SER A 380 11.44 25.76 -2.63
C SER A 380 11.11 26.68 -1.46
N ILE A 381 11.04 26.15 -0.23
CA ILE A 381 10.77 26.93 0.99
C ILE A 381 11.86 27.99 1.17
N CYS A 382 13.13 27.59 1.03
CA CYS A 382 14.28 28.48 1.12
C CYS A 382 14.37 29.40 -0.10
N PHE A 383 14.14 28.88 -1.31
CA PHE A 383 14.15 29.67 -2.55
C PHE A 383 13.19 30.86 -2.50
N PHE A 384 11.96 30.65 -2.02
CA PHE A 384 10.99 31.73 -1.87
C PHE A 384 11.35 32.74 -0.78
N GLN A 385 12.18 32.39 0.21
CA GLN A 385 12.67 33.39 1.17
C GLN A 385 13.67 34.35 0.55
N THR A 386 14.48 33.86 -0.39
CA THR A 386 15.49 34.68 -1.06
C THR A 386 14.87 35.58 -2.13
N TYR A 387 13.88 35.08 -2.87
CA TYR A 387 13.35 35.78 -4.04
C TYR A 387 12.06 36.58 -3.77
N LEU A 388 11.22 36.16 -2.81
CA LEU A 388 9.94 36.83 -2.52
C LEU A 388 9.99 37.62 -1.21
N PRO A 389 9.52 38.89 -1.20
CA PRO A 389 9.38 39.67 0.03
C PRO A 389 8.47 38.97 1.03
N ARG A 390 8.77 39.07 2.33
CA ARG A 390 8.13 38.34 3.45
C ARG A 390 6.59 38.24 3.43
N ARG A 391 5.91 39.28 2.96
CA ARG A 391 4.43 39.35 2.93
C ARG A 391 3.81 38.74 1.68
N VAL A 392 4.57 38.62 0.59
CA VAL A 392 4.06 38.10 -0.68
C VAL A 392 3.85 36.60 -0.57
N LEU A 393 2.60 36.18 -0.79
CA LEU A 393 2.19 34.77 -0.85
C LEU A 393 2.61 33.96 0.40
N ALA A 394 2.54 34.55 1.59
CA ALA A 394 3.11 33.98 2.81
C ALA A 394 2.73 32.50 3.02
N THR A 395 1.45 32.15 2.86
CA THR A 395 0.95 30.76 2.94
C THR A 395 1.00 30.01 1.60
N GLN A 396 0.78 30.70 0.49
CA GLN A 396 0.69 30.12 -0.86
C GLN A 396 2.05 29.65 -1.42
N ARG A 397 3.18 30.05 -0.81
CA ARG A 397 4.52 29.54 -1.16
C ARG A 397 4.62 28.02 -1.13
N PHE A 398 3.93 27.35 -0.19
CA PHE A 398 3.93 25.88 -0.15
C PHE A 398 3.19 25.26 -1.33
N PHE A 399 2.13 25.91 -1.83
CA PHE A 399 1.45 25.45 -3.04
C PHE A 399 2.37 25.59 -4.25
N LEU A 400 3.03 26.74 -4.41
CA LEU A 400 4.00 26.96 -5.50
C LEU A 400 5.21 26.01 -5.40
N GLY A 401 5.68 25.72 -4.18
CA GLY A 401 6.77 24.78 -3.95
C GLY A 401 6.43 23.37 -4.39
N GLY A 402 5.22 22.91 -4.05
CA GLY A 402 4.71 21.62 -4.51
C GLY A 402 4.45 21.60 -6.02
N PHE A 403 4.01 22.73 -6.59
CA PHE A 403 3.87 22.87 -8.04
C PHE A 403 5.20 22.67 -8.78
N LEU A 404 6.26 23.34 -8.32
CA LEU A 404 7.61 23.17 -8.85
C LEU A 404 8.13 21.74 -8.66
N ALA A 405 7.87 21.13 -7.50
CA ALA A 405 8.20 19.73 -7.26
C ALA A 405 7.48 18.79 -8.24
N GLY A 406 6.23 19.08 -8.61
CA GLY A 406 5.47 18.29 -9.57
C GLY A 406 5.97 18.38 -11.02
N LEU A 407 6.75 19.41 -11.38
CA LEU A 407 7.35 19.51 -12.71
C LEU A 407 8.36 18.39 -13.00
N TRP A 408 8.94 17.78 -11.96
CA TRP A 408 9.79 16.59 -12.11
C TRP A 408 9.06 15.40 -12.75
N ALA A 409 7.71 15.39 -12.76
CA ALA A 409 6.91 14.39 -13.47
C ALA A 409 7.23 14.33 -14.97
N TRP A 410 7.80 15.39 -15.54
CA TRP A 410 8.30 15.40 -16.90
C TRP A 410 9.27 14.25 -17.20
N VAL A 411 10.11 13.86 -16.22
CA VAL A 411 11.08 12.76 -16.35
C VAL A 411 10.40 11.42 -16.65
N GLU A 412 9.21 11.18 -16.07
CA GLU A 412 8.44 9.95 -16.28
C GLU A 412 7.16 10.18 -17.10
N ARG A 413 7.12 11.23 -17.94
CA ARG A 413 5.91 11.58 -18.71
C ARG A 413 5.34 10.45 -19.57
N ARG A 414 6.19 9.50 -20.02
CA ARG A 414 5.81 8.41 -20.94
C ARG A 414 5.30 7.15 -20.24
N HIS A 415 5.83 6.77 -19.09
CA HIS A 415 5.49 5.49 -18.44
C HIS A 415 4.87 5.64 -17.04
N GLY A 416 4.80 6.86 -16.49
CA GLY A 416 4.40 7.14 -15.11
C GLY A 416 2.91 7.33 -14.88
N ARG A 417 2.06 7.06 -15.89
CA ARG A 417 0.62 7.37 -15.86
C ARG A 417 -0.08 6.88 -14.59
N GLY A 418 0.19 5.63 -14.19
CA GLY A 418 -0.41 5.05 -12.99
C GLY A 418 -0.05 5.81 -11.70
N VAL A 419 1.19 6.26 -11.58
CA VAL A 419 1.69 7.04 -10.44
C VAL A 419 1.09 8.45 -10.42
N PHE A 420 0.97 9.09 -11.59
CA PHE A 420 0.35 10.41 -11.70
C PHE A 420 -1.13 10.39 -11.34
N LEU A 421 -1.88 9.41 -11.84
CA LEU A 421 -3.29 9.25 -11.49
C LEU A 421 -3.46 8.89 -10.00
N TYR A 422 -2.57 8.08 -9.43
CA TYR A 422 -2.59 7.80 -7.99
C TYR A 422 -2.34 9.07 -7.16
N SER A 423 -1.35 9.88 -7.53
CA SER A 423 -1.05 11.15 -6.85
C SER A 423 -2.20 12.15 -6.98
N ALA A 424 -2.82 12.25 -8.16
CA ALA A 424 -3.96 13.11 -8.40
C ALA A 424 -5.18 12.69 -7.56
N ARG A 425 -5.46 11.39 -7.46
CA ARG A 425 -6.54 10.86 -6.60
C ARG A 425 -6.29 11.16 -5.12
N ALA A 426 -5.05 10.95 -4.67
CA ALA A 426 -4.66 11.25 -3.29
C ALA A 426 -4.77 12.76 -2.99
N SER A 427 -4.46 13.62 -3.97
CA SER A 427 -4.63 15.06 -3.86
C SER A 427 -6.11 15.48 -3.79
N VAL A 428 -6.98 14.89 -4.62
CA VAL A 428 -8.43 15.17 -4.58
C VAL A 428 -9.05 14.74 -3.25
N ASP A 429 -8.71 13.55 -2.74
CA ASP A 429 -9.14 13.09 -1.42
C ASP A 429 -8.68 14.05 -0.30
N SER A 430 -7.41 14.47 -0.35
CA SER A 430 -6.85 15.42 0.60
C SER A 430 -7.55 16.79 0.52
N LEU A 431 -7.78 17.31 -0.69
CA LEU A 431 -8.45 18.58 -0.92
C LEU A 431 -9.89 18.56 -0.40
N TRP A 432 -10.61 17.47 -0.64
CA TRP A 432 -11.96 17.26 -0.12
C TRP A 432 -11.99 17.35 1.41
N LYS A 433 -11.08 16.64 2.09
CA LYS A 433 -10.94 16.66 3.56
C LYS A 433 -10.59 18.05 4.08
N VAL A 434 -9.67 18.75 3.41
CA VAL A 434 -9.31 20.14 3.75
C VAL A 434 -10.52 21.06 3.62
N GLY A 435 -11.29 20.96 2.54
CA GLY A 435 -12.48 21.79 2.34
C GLY A 435 -13.59 21.51 3.36
N VAL A 436 -13.74 20.27 3.83
CA VAL A 436 -14.65 19.95 4.95
C VAL A 436 -14.13 20.59 6.25
N LYS A 437 -12.83 20.46 6.55
CA LYS A 437 -12.21 21.03 7.77
C LYS A 437 -12.30 22.55 7.80
N ARG A 438 -12.08 23.21 6.66
CA ARG A 438 -12.14 24.67 6.48
C ARG A 438 -13.56 25.20 6.22
N ARG A 439 -14.57 24.32 6.22
CA ARG A 439 -15.99 24.64 5.98
C ARG A 439 -16.25 25.30 4.62
N TRP A 440 -15.46 24.98 3.59
CA TRP A 440 -15.75 25.36 2.20
C TRP A 440 -16.98 24.65 1.66
N TRP A 441 -17.19 23.40 2.09
CA TRP A 441 -18.36 22.59 1.77
C TRP A 441 -18.79 21.76 2.98
N ARG A 442 -20.08 21.39 3.01
CA ARG A 442 -20.65 20.54 4.06
C ARG A 442 -20.41 19.07 3.73
N ALA A 443 -19.98 18.29 4.73
CA ALA A 443 -19.86 16.85 4.58
C ALA A 443 -21.24 16.20 4.39
N MET A 444 -21.53 15.73 3.18
CA MET A 444 -22.77 15.02 2.88
C MET A 444 -22.66 13.55 3.31
N LYS A 445 -23.65 13.06 4.06
CA LYS A 445 -23.76 11.63 4.37
C LYS A 445 -24.04 10.87 3.07
N GLY A 446 -23.19 9.89 2.73
CA GLY A 446 -23.34 9.09 1.51
C GLY A 446 -22.90 9.78 0.21
N GLY A 447 -22.13 10.88 0.29
CA GLY A 447 -21.62 11.55 -0.91
C GLY A 447 -20.71 10.65 -1.76
N ASP A 448 -20.03 9.69 -1.13
CA ASP A 448 -19.25 8.64 -1.79
C ASP A 448 -20.10 7.80 -2.75
N VAL A 449 -21.33 7.46 -2.35
CA VAL A 449 -22.26 6.71 -3.20
C VAL A 449 -22.71 7.54 -4.40
N CYS A 450 -22.99 8.83 -4.21
CA CYS A 450 -23.40 9.71 -5.30
C CYS A 450 -22.29 9.85 -6.34
N VAL A 451 -21.04 10.06 -5.90
CA VAL A 451 -19.86 10.13 -6.78
C VAL A 451 -19.67 8.81 -7.52
N PHE A 452 -19.85 7.67 -6.83
CA PHE A 452 -19.75 6.36 -7.46
C PHE A 452 -20.84 6.11 -8.51
N VAL A 453 -22.10 6.43 -8.22
CA VAL A 453 -23.21 6.30 -9.18
C VAL A 453 -22.99 7.21 -10.39
N LEU A 454 -22.54 8.45 -10.18
CA LEU A 454 -22.19 9.35 -11.26
C LEU A 454 -21.06 8.78 -12.12
N ALA A 455 -20.04 8.18 -11.51
CA ALA A 455 -18.96 7.52 -12.24
C ALA A 455 -19.46 6.34 -13.09
N LEU A 456 -20.38 5.53 -12.56
CA LEU A 456 -21.02 4.45 -13.30
C LEU A 456 -21.86 4.98 -14.46
N MET A 457 -22.65 6.03 -14.23
CA MET A 457 -23.45 6.69 -15.26
C MET A 457 -22.56 7.19 -16.41
N VAL A 458 -21.50 7.95 -16.09
CA VAL A 458 -20.55 8.45 -17.11
C VAL A 458 -19.90 7.30 -17.86
N THR A 459 -19.49 6.23 -17.17
CA THR A 459 -18.91 5.05 -17.81
C THR A 459 -19.92 4.36 -18.74
N GLY A 460 -21.19 4.26 -18.33
CA GLY A 460 -22.26 3.69 -19.15
C GLY A 460 -22.53 4.51 -20.41
N VAL A 461 -22.65 5.83 -20.29
CA VAL A 461 -22.84 6.75 -21.44
C VAL A 461 -21.65 6.67 -22.40
N VAL A 462 -20.42 6.61 -21.87
CA VAL A 462 -19.22 6.45 -22.70
C VAL A 462 -19.23 5.11 -23.44
N TYR A 463 -19.59 4.02 -22.76
CA TYR A 463 -19.67 2.69 -23.36
C TYR A 463 -20.71 2.62 -24.50
N GLU A 464 -21.88 3.21 -24.31
CA GLU A 464 -22.93 3.26 -25.33
C GLU A 464 -22.56 4.10 -26.54
N ARG A 465 -21.79 5.17 -26.32
CA ARG A 465 -21.38 6.08 -27.38
C ARG A 465 -20.20 5.54 -28.19
N ASP A 466 -19.17 5.05 -27.50
CA ASP A 466 -17.99 4.43 -28.11
C ASP A 466 -17.34 3.45 -27.13
N ALA A 467 -17.67 2.17 -27.27
CA ALA A 467 -17.09 1.11 -26.46
C ALA A 467 -15.56 0.98 -26.65
N ARG A 468 -14.99 1.48 -27.76
CA ARG A 468 -13.54 1.46 -28.04
C ARG A 468 -12.79 2.50 -27.22
N ALA A 469 -13.46 3.53 -26.69
CA ALA A 469 -12.86 4.51 -25.79
C ALA A 469 -12.34 3.88 -24.49
N LEU A 470 -12.89 2.73 -24.11
CA LEU A 470 -12.36 1.88 -23.05
C LEU A 470 -11.24 1.00 -23.61
N ARG A 471 -10.01 1.49 -23.50
CA ARG A 471 -8.80 0.81 -24.03
C ARG A 471 -8.50 -0.54 -23.38
N GLU A 472 -8.98 -0.78 -22.17
CA GLU A 472 -8.67 -1.98 -21.40
C GLU A 472 -9.74 -3.07 -21.63
N ARG A 473 -9.34 -4.19 -22.22
CA ARG A 473 -10.21 -5.34 -22.54
C ARG A 473 -10.99 -5.86 -21.33
N GLU A 474 -10.32 -6.01 -20.19
CA GLU A 474 -10.96 -6.48 -18.95
C GLU A 474 -12.03 -5.51 -18.46
N TRP A 475 -11.84 -4.22 -18.71
CA TRP A 475 -12.82 -3.21 -18.31
C TRP A 475 -14.03 -3.20 -19.25
N ARG A 476 -13.85 -3.40 -20.56
CA ARG A 476 -14.96 -3.57 -21.51
C ARG A 476 -15.84 -4.77 -21.15
N LYS A 477 -15.22 -5.92 -20.93
CA LYS A 477 -15.91 -7.15 -20.47
C LYS A 477 -16.57 -6.98 -19.11
N GLY A 478 -15.95 -6.21 -18.22
CA GLY A 478 -16.52 -5.88 -16.92
C GLY A 478 -17.80 -5.06 -17.06
N VAL A 479 -17.80 -4.04 -17.95
CA VAL A 479 -18.98 -3.20 -18.20
C VAL A 479 -20.10 -3.99 -18.88
N SER A 480 -19.79 -4.81 -19.90
CA SER A 480 -20.78 -5.68 -20.56
C SER A 480 -21.40 -6.67 -19.55
N TRP A 481 -20.59 -7.23 -18.65
CA TRP A 481 -21.06 -8.14 -17.62
C TRP A 481 -21.97 -7.44 -16.61
N VAL A 482 -21.62 -6.22 -16.18
CA VAL A 482 -22.47 -5.41 -15.28
C VAL A 482 -23.82 -5.06 -15.94
N ARG A 483 -23.85 -4.88 -17.27
CA ARG A 483 -25.09 -4.66 -18.04
C ARG A 483 -25.92 -5.94 -18.26
N GLY A 484 -25.37 -7.12 -17.97
CA GLY A 484 -26.04 -8.40 -18.20
C GLY A 484 -25.83 -8.98 -19.59
N GLU A 485 -24.96 -8.40 -20.41
CA GLU A 485 -24.63 -8.85 -21.78
C GLU A 485 -23.57 -9.98 -21.79
N GLY A 486 -23.25 -10.52 -20.62
CA GLY A 486 -22.23 -11.55 -20.44
C GLY A 486 -20.78 -11.03 -20.45
N TRP A 487 -19.83 -11.93 -20.21
CA TRP A 487 -18.40 -11.61 -20.18
C TRP A 487 -17.78 -11.68 -21.59
N ARG A 488 -18.23 -10.78 -22.48
CA ARG A 488 -17.83 -10.70 -23.90
C ARG A 488 -17.44 -9.27 -24.29
N ASP A 489 -16.67 -9.12 -25.38
CA ASP A 489 -16.11 -7.84 -25.80
C ASP A 489 -16.74 -7.37 -27.12
N TRP A 490 -17.97 -6.88 -27.04
CA TRP A 490 -18.78 -6.46 -28.20
C TRP A 490 -18.15 -5.35 -29.05
N ALA A 491 -17.11 -4.66 -28.58
CA ALA A 491 -16.49 -3.54 -29.31
C ALA A 491 -15.55 -3.96 -30.45
N MET A 492 -15.12 -5.23 -30.47
CA MET A 492 -14.16 -5.78 -31.43
C MET A 492 -14.78 -6.88 -32.32
N ASP A 493 -15.79 -7.60 -31.82
CA ASP A 493 -16.47 -8.66 -32.58
C ASP A 493 -17.14 -8.07 -33.85
N ASP A 494 -17.67 -6.84 -33.79
CA ASP A 494 -18.25 -6.16 -34.96
C ASP A 494 -17.24 -5.93 -36.12
N ASP A 495 -15.93 -5.84 -35.83
CA ASP A 495 -14.89 -5.71 -36.87
C ASP A 495 -14.44 -7.10 -37.37
N GLU A 496 -14.33 -8.11 -36.49
CA GLU A 496 -13.99 -9.49 -36.90
C GLU A 496 -15.10 -10.10 -37.79
N ASP A 497 -16.38 -9.89 -37.44
CA ASP A 497 -17.53 -10.32 -38.25
C ASP A 497 -17.63 -9.53 -39.58
N ALA A 498 -17.23 -8.25 -39.59
CA ALA A 498 -17.21 -7.42 -40.79
C ALA A 498 -16.04 -7.76 -41.74
N ASP A 499 -14.87 -8.08 -41.21
CA ASP A 499 -13.71 -8.52 -41.97
C ASP A 499 -13.95 -9.92 -42.56
N GLU A 500 -14.52 -10.87 -41.80
CA GLU A 500 -14.94 -12.18 -42.33
C GLU A 500 -16.04 -12.08 -43.39
N ALA A 501 -16.99 -11.13 -43.25
CA ALA A 501 -18.03 -10.91 -44.25
C ALA A 501 -17.50 -10.26 -45.55
N ASN A 502 -16.36 -9.55 -45.48
CA ASN A 502 -15.70 -8.97 -46.65
C ASN A 502 -14.82 -9.99 -47.37
N GLU A 503 -14.13 -10.87 -46.64
CA GLU A 503 -13.39 -12.01 -47.23
C GLU A 503 -14.34 -12.95 -47.99
N ASN A 504 -15.50 -13.27 -47.42
CA ASN A 504 -16.52 -14.11 -48.07
C ASN A 504 -17.23 -13.46 -49.28
N LYS A 505 -16.96 -12.19 -49.59
CA LYS A 505 -17.44 -11.51 -50.81
C LYS A 505 -16.39 -11.43 -51.92
N ILE A 506 -15.15 -11.80 -51.60
CA ILE A 506 -14.00 -11.75 -52.52
C ILE A 506 -13.68 -13.16 -53.07
N GLU A 507 -14.18 -14.22 -52.43
CA GLU A 507 -14.36 -15.56 -53.03
C GLU A 507 -15.66 -15.65 -53.84
#